data_AF-A0A9X8GLR6-F1
#
_entry.id   AF-A0A9X8GLR6-F1
#
_cell.length_a   1.000
_cell.length_b   1.000
_cell.length_c   1.000
_cell.angle_alpha   90.00
_cell.angle_beta   90.00
_cell.angle_gamma   90.00
#
_symmetry.space_group_name_H-M   'P 1'
#
loop_
_entity.id
_entity.type
_entity.pdbx_description
1 polymer ?
#
loop_
_entity_poly.entity_id
_entity_poly.type
_entity_poly.pdbx_seq_one_letter_code
_entity_poly.pdbx_strand_id
1 'polypeptide(L)'
;MSEEEIASDTQDSSKKKPSGKTIAIIVIAVVAIVAAGAYWFVNYKVPHDNAVAAFNAAADGLNERNGELDSAISDLQDLMNSGDAPLDQSTIEAASVAIGTAQGAKQSVPEMPGDTDAINAEATAMESMGEYSAQLDDLNAAKANLQSSISQMKQVTNPSEQFVIQRISGLANITGVEAVTEDNDPIGNLGKAGGYTACVYFASDLVDQSEVYISDGYSGIVGAGTDGGGAVEVYANVDDANKRNDYLAVFDGTILSSGSHDVVGTCVVRTSHLLTASQQKALEGEIADSLTKLE
;
A
#
# COMPACT_ATOMS: atom_id res chain seq x y z
N MET A 1 0.72 -24.88 -113.37
CA MET A 1 0.27 -23.67 -112.67
C MET A 1 0.03 -24.06 -111.23
N SER A 2 0.59 -23.27 -110.30
CA SER A 2 0.19 -23.12 -108.87
C SER A 2 0.24 -24.38 -107.98
N GLU A 3 0.53 -24.35 -106.68
CA GLU A 3 0.67 -23.30 -105.65
C GLU A 3 1.37 -23.93 -104.41
N GLU A 4 1.99 -23.11 -103.57
CA GLU A 4 2.42 -23.42 -102.19
C GLU A 4 1.24 -23.82 -101.28
N GLU A 5 1.45 -24.63 -100.22
CA GLU A 5 1.32 -24.17 -98.81
C GLU A 5 1.65 -25.22 -97.71
N ILE A 6 2.34 -24.72 -96.68
CA ILE A 6 2.49 -25.05 -95.24
C ILE A 6 3.14 -26.35 -94.74
N ALA A 7 4.17 -26.13 -93.92
CA ALA A 7 4.87 -27.03 -93.02
C ALA A 7 4.04 -27.57 -91.82
N SER A 8 4.47 -28.72 -91.29
CA SER A 8 4.42 -28.94 -89.84
C SER A 8 5.60 -29.82 -89.42
N ASP A 9 6.56 -29.21 -88.74
CA ASP A 9 7.65 -29.86 -88.03
C ASP A 9 7.07 -30.46 -86.73
N THR A 10 7.17 -31.77 -86.56
CA THR A 10 6.81 -32.44 -85.31
C THR A 10 8.01 -33.28 -84.87
N GLN A 11 8.82 -32.68 -84.01
CA GLN A 11 9.88 -33.35 -83.25
C GLN A 11 9.25 -34.36 -82.27
N ASP A 12 9.23 -35.65 -82.62
CA ASP A 12 8.89 -36.73 -81.69
C ASP A 12 10.09 -37.04 -80.78
N SER A 13 10.06 -36.49 -79.57
CA SER A 13 11.04 -36.77 -78.52
C SER A 13 10.71 -38.09 -77.83
N SER A 14 11.21 -39.21 -78.40
CA SER A 14 11.11 -40.53 -77.76
C SER A 14 11.91 -40.58 -76.44
N LYS A 15 11.20 -40.44 -75.31
CA LYS A 15 11.73 -40.67 -73.95
C LYS A 15 12.10 -42.14 -73.78
N LYS A 16 13.40 -42.46 -73.76
CA LYS A 16 13.93 -43.78 -73.40
C LYS A 16 13.50 -44.18 -71.98
N LYS A 17 12.89 -45.37 -71.83
CA LYS A 17 12.50 -45.95 -70.54
C LYS A 17 13.75 -46.28 -69.70
N PRO A 18 13.81 -45.89 -68.41
CA PRO A 18 14.99 -46.11 -67.58
C PRO A 18 15.24 -47.61 -67.30
N SER A 19 16.52 -48.01 -67.23
CA SER A 19 16.90 -49.40 -66.97
C SER A 19 16.59 -49.81 -65.52
N GLY A 20 16.39 -51.11 -65.24
CA GLY A 20 16.11 -51.60 -63.87
C GLY A 20 17.17 -51.20 -62.83
N LYS A 21 18.43 -51.02 -63.24
CA LYS A 21 19.51 -50.48 -62.38
C LYS A 21 19.32 -48.99 -62.07
N THR A 22 18.86 -48.21 -63.06
CA THR A 22 18.54 -46.78 -62.89
C THR A 22 17.34 -46.60 -61.97
N ILE A 23 16.31 -47.44 -62.08
CA ILE A 23 15.15 -47.42 -61.18
C ILE A 23 15.56 -47.77 -59.75
N ALA A 24 16.39 -48.80 -59.55
CA ALA A 24 16.88 -49.17 -58.23
C ALA A 24 17.70 -48.04 -57.55
N ILE A 25 18.55 -47.34 -58.30
CA ILE A 25 19.31 -46.19 -57.79
C ILE A 25 18.38 -45.05 -57.37
N ILE A 26 17.35 -44.74 -58.16
CA ILE A 26 16.36 -43.70 -57.83
C ILE A 26 15.60 -44.08 -56.55
N VAL A 27 15.17 -45.34 -56.42
CA VAL A 27 14.47 -45.82 -55.23
C VAL A 27 15.36 -45.71 -53.98
N ILE A 28 16.62 -46.11 -54.07
CA ILE A 28 17.58 -46.00 -52.96
C ILE A 28 17.80 -44.53 -52.56
N ALA A 29 17.95 -43.63 -53.54
CA ALA A 29 18.11 -42.20 -53.28
C ALA A 29 16.87 -41.59 -52.60
N VAL A 30 15.67 -41.97 -53.04
CA VAL A 30 14.41 -41.53 -52.41
C VAL A 30 14.29 -42.04 -50.98
N VAL A 31 14.60 -43.32 -50.73
CA VAL A 31 14.59 -43.91 -49.37
C VAL A 31 15.62 -43.21 -48.47
N ALA A 32 16.81 -42.89 -48.98
CA ALA A 32 17.83 -42.16 -48.22
C ALA A 32 17.39 -40.74 -47.85
N ILE A 33 16.72 -40.02 -48.75
CA ILE A 33 16.16 -38.68 -48.48
C ILE A 33 15.05 -38.76 -47.43
N VAL A 34 14.13 -39.73 -47.54
CA VAL A 34 13.06 -39.93 -46.55
C VAL A 34 13.65 -40.28 -45.18
N ALA A 35 14.65 -41.16 -45.13
CA ALA A 35 15.34 -41.51 -43.89
C ALA A 35 16.09 -40.31 -43.28
N ALA A 36 16.75 -39.49 -44.09
CA ALA A 36 17.41 -38.26 -43.64
C ALA A 36 16.41 -37.23 -43.11
N GLY A 37 15.27 -37.06 -43.78
CA GLY A 37 14.18 -36.18 -43.34
C GLY A 37 13.56 -36.66 -42.02
N ALA A 38 13.29 -37.96 -41.88
CA ALA A 38 12.81 -38.55 -40.64
C ALA A 38 13.83 -38.40 -39.50
N TYR A 39 15.12 -38.62 -39.79
CA TYR A 39 16.20 -38.43 -38.82
C TYR A 39 16.27 -36.98 -38.34
N TRP A 40 16.26 -36.00 -39.26
CA TRP A 40 16.26 -34.57 -38.91
C TRP A 40 15.02 -34.19 -38.09
N PHE A 41 13.85 -34.68 -38.50
CA PHE A 41 12.60 -34.37 -37.79
C PHE A 41 12.64 -34.86 -36.33
N VAL A 42 13.06 -36.11 -36.11
CA VAL A 42 13.08 -36.72 -34.78
C VAL A 42 14.24 -36.20 -33.91
N ASN A 43 15.43 -35.97 -34.48
CA ASN A 43 16.61 -35.61 -33.69
C ASN A 43 16.85 -34.09 -33.57
N TYR A 44 16.19 -33.26 -34.38
CA TYR A 44 16.38 -31.81 -34.37
C TYR A 44 15.07 -31.05 -34.21
N LYS A 45 14.09 -31.26 -35.10
CA LYS A 45 12.85 -30.46 -35.07
C LYS A 45 12.03 -30.69 -33.80
N VAL A 46 11.78 -31.95 -33.42
CA VAL A 46 11.00 -32.26 -32.21
C VAL A 46 11.67 -31.73 -30.93
N PRO A 47 12.98 -31.98 -30.68
CA PRO A 47 13.68 -31.40 -29.53
C PRO A 47 13.66 -29.88 -29.50
N HIS A 48 13.88 -29.23 -30.65
CA HIS A 48 13.84 -27.78 -30.77
C HIS A 48 12.44 -27.23 -30.48
N ASP A 49 11.40 -27.79 -31.08
CA ASP A 49 10.01 -27.36 -30.85
C ASP A 49 9.62 -27.53 -29.36
N ASN A 50 10.08 -28.60 -28.70
CA ASN A 50 9.89 -28.81 -27.26
C ASN A 50 10.64 -27.76 -26.41
N ALA A 51 11.88 -27.42 -26.78
CA ALA A 51 12.67 -26.40 -26.09
C ALA A 51 12.00 -25.02 -26.19
N VAL A 52 11.52 -24.65 -27.38
CA VAL A 52 10.75 -23.41 -27.60
C VAL A 52 9.48 -23.39 -26.75
N ALA A 53 8.75 -24.52 -26.68
CA ALA A 53 7.56 -24.61 -25.84
C ALA A 53 7.88 -24.43 -24.35
N ALA A 54 8.96 -25.04 -23.86
CA ALA A 54 9.41 -24.89 -22.47
C ALA A 54 9.83 -23.43 -22.16
N PHE A 55 10.56 -22.78 -23.07
CA PHE A 55 10.93 -21.37 -22.95
C PHE A 55 9.70 -20.47 -22.86
N ASN A 56 8.72 -20.65 -23.74
CA ASN A 56 7.49 -19.85 -23.73
C ASN A 56 6.71 -20.06 -22.44
N ALA A 57 6.61 -21.30 -21.94
CA ALA A 57 5.97 -21.58 -20.66
C ALA A 57 6.69 -20.91 -19.48
N ALA A 58 8.02 -20.92 -19.46
CA ALA A 58 8.82 -20.22 -18.44
C ALA A 58 8.66 -18.70 -18.53
N ALA A 59 8.61 -18.14 -19.74
CA ALA A 59 8.36 -16.73 -20.00
C ALA A 59 6.96 -16.31 -19.53
N ASP A 60 5.93 -17.11 -19.80
CA ASP A 60 4.57 -16.89 -19.32
C ASP A 60 4.53 -16.90 -17.79
N GLY A 61 5.20 -17.86 -17.14
CA GLY A 61 5.30 -17.91 -15.68
C GLY A 61 6.01 -16.68 -15.08
N LEU A 62 7.09 -16.19 -15.70
CA LEU A 62 7.74 -14.96 -15.26
C LEU A 62 6.82 -13.74 -15.44
N ASN A 63 6.07 -13.68 -16.54
CA ASN A 63 5.09 -12.61 -16.77
C ASN A 63 3.94 -12.64 -15.75
N GLU A 64 3.49 -13.82 -15.33
CA GLU A 64 2.49 -13.98 -14.27
C GLU A 64 3.00 -13.43 -12.93
N ARG A 65 4.22 -13.81 -12.51
CA ARG A 65 4.86 -13.28 -11.30
C ARG A 65 5.09 -11.77 -11.36
N ASN A 66 5.49 -11.25 -12.51
CA ASN A 66 5.57 -9.81 -12.77
C ASN A 66 4.20 -9.13 -12.65
N GLY A 67 3.14 -9.77 -13.13
CA GLY A 67 1.77 -9.28 -13.05
C GLY A 67 1.25 -9.22 -11.62
N GLU A 68 1.57 -10.21 -10.79
CA GLU A 68 1.27 -10.18 -9.34
C GLU A 68 1.94 -8.99 -8.65
N LEU A 69 3.23 -8.77 -8.93
CA LEU A 69 3.97 -7.63 -8.41
C LEU A 69 3.37 -6.29 -8.88
N ASP A 70 3.04 -6.17 -10.17
CA ASP A 70 2.39 -4.98 -10.73
C ASP A 70 1.04 -4.70 -10.05
N SER A 71 0.24 -5.74 -9.79
CA SER A 71 -1.04 -5.60 -9.10
C SER A 71 -0.86 -5.07 -7.68
N ALA A 72 0.11 -5.60 -6.93
CA ALA A 72 0.40 -5.13 -5.57
C ALA A 72 0.94 -3.69 -5.55
N ILE A 73 1.75 -3.31 -6.54
CA ILE A 73 2.19 -1.92 -6.73
C ILE A 73 0.98 -1.02 -7.01
N SER A 74 0.11 -1.40 -7.94
CA SER A 74 -1.07 -0.61 -8.31
C SER A 74 -2.01 -0.40 -7.12
N ASP A 75 -2.27 -1.45 -6.35
CA ASP A 75 -3.11 -1.39 -5.15
C ASP A 75 -2.61 -0.38 -4.13
N LEU A 76 -1.30 -0.33 -3.89
CA LEU A 76 -0.69 0.63 -2.97
C LEU A 76 -0.68 2.05 -3.54
N GLN A 77 -0.43 2.20 -4.83
CA GLN A 77 -0.51 3.49 -5.53
C GLN A 77 -1.94 4.07 -5.46
N ASP A 78 -2.95 3.24 -5.68
CA ASP A 78 -4.35 3.65 -5.60
C ASP A 78 -4.71 4.13 -4.18
N LEU A 79 -4.24 3.42 -3.15
CA LEU A 79 -4.43 3.84 -1.76
C LEU A 79 -3.76 5.20 -1.49
N MET A 80 -2.51 5.40 -1.93
CA MET A 80 -1.80 6.67 -1.79
C MET A 80 -2.51 7.83 -2.53
N ASN A 81 -3.13 7.54 -3.67
CA ASN A 81 -3.83 8.53 -4.50
C ASN A 81 -5.29 8.76 -4.08
N SER A 82 -5.77 8.11 -3.02
CA SER A 82 -7.15 8.26 -2.52
C SER A 82 -7.49 9.68 -2.05
N GLY A 83 -6.48 10.47 -1.68
CA GLY A 83 -6.62 11.83 -1.12
C GLY A 83 -6.89 11.87 0.39
N ASP A 84 -7.06 10.71 1.04
CA ASP A 84 -7.18 10.61 2.49
C ASP A 84 -5.81 10.79 3.16
N ALA A 85 -5.73 11.69 4.15
CA ALA A 85 -4.51 11.90 4.92
C ALA A 85 -4.35 10.81 6.01
N PRO A 86 -3.17 10.16 6.12
CA PRO A 86 -2.86 9.28 7.24
C PRO A 86 -2.53 10.07 8.51
N LEU A 87 -2.74 9.42 9.67
CA LEU A 87 -2.36 9.97 10.97
C LEU A 87 -0.83 10.09 11.11
N ASP A 88 -0.13 9.01 10.77
CA ASP A 88 1.33 8.97 10.63
C ASP A 88 1.73 9.19 9.17
N GLN A 89 2.25 10.38 8.87
CA GLN A 89 2.70 10.76 7.53
C GLN A 89 3.91 9.95 7.02
N SER A 90 4.71 9.34 7.91
CA SER A 90 5.84 8.51 7.48
C SER A 90 5.39 7.27 6.68
N THR A 91 4.14 6.85 6.85
CA THR A 91 3.56 5.73 6.09
C THR A 91 3.47 6.00 4.58
N ILE A 92 3.36 7.26 4.13
CA ILE A 92 3.38 7.64 2.71
C ILE A 92 4.80 7.46 2.12
N GLU A 93 5.82 7.87 2.86
CA GLU A 93 7.21 7.68 2.46
C GLU A 93 7.55 6.19 2.38
N ALA A 94 7.18 5.41 3.40
CA ALA A 94 7.36 3.96 3.41
C ALA A 94 6.67 3.29 2.22
N ALA A 95 5.43 3.68 1.90
CA ALA A 95 4.71 3.18 0.72
C ALA A 95 5.42 3.52 -0.60
N SER A 96 5.91 4.76 -0.74
CA SER A 96 6.67 5.20 -1.90
C SER A 96 7.95 4.39 -2.10
N VAL A 97 8.68 4.12 -1.00
CA VAL A 97 9.91 3.32 -1.00
C VAL A 97 9.62 1.86 -1.39
N ALA A 98 8.56 1.26 -0.85
CA ALA A 98 8.16 -0.11 -1.19
C ALA A 98 7.82 -0.24 -2.69
N ILE A 99 7.05 0.71 -3.23
CA ILE A 99 6.72 0.78 -4.67
C ILE A 99 8.00 0.88 -5.51
N GLY A 100 8.90 1.82 -5.19
CA GLY A 100 10.13 2.01 -5.95
C GLY A 100 11.05 0.79 -5.94
N THR A 101 11.16 0.13 -4.79
CA THR A 101 11.93 -1.12 -4.63
C THR A 101 11.33 -2.25 -5.47
N ALA A 102 10.01 -2.43 -5.42
CA ALA A 102 9.32 -3.43 -6.20
C ALA A 102 9.46 -3.18 -7.71
N GLN A 103 9.26 -1.94 -8.17
CA GLN A 103 9.44 -1.57 -9.58
C GLN A 103 10.86 -1.84 -10.07
N GLY A 104 11.88 -1.56 -9.24
CA GLY A 104 13.28 -1.81 -9.56
C GLY A 104 13.67 -3.29 -9.58
N ALA A 105 12.91 -4.16 -8.91
CA ALA A 105 13.17 -5.60 -8.85
C ALA A 105 12.62 -6.36 -10.08
N LYS A 106 11.73 -5.73 -10.86
CA LYS A 106 11.06 -6.37 -11.99
C LYS A 106 12.05 -6.88 -13.04
N GLN A 107 11.86 -8.10 -13.50
CA GLN A 107 12.75 -8.77 -14.44
C GLN A 107 12.04 -8.96 -15.78
N SER A 108 12.75 -8.73 -16.88
CA SER A 108 12.23 -8.93 -18.23
C SER A 108 12.52 -10.34 -18.74
N VAL A 109 11.63 -10.87 -19.57
CA VAL A 109 11.89 -12.08 -20.34
C VAL A 109 13.14 -11.87 -21.23
N PRO A 110 14.15 -12.75 -21.16
CA PRO A 110 15.34 -12.68 -22.01
C PRO A 110 14.98 -12.93 -23.48
N GLU A 111 15.87 -12.52 -24.39
CA GLU A 111 15.71 -12.85 -25.82
C GLU A 111 15.94 -14.35 -26.04
N MET A 112 15.04 -15.01 -26.77
CA MET A 112 15.14 -16.46 -27.02
C MET A 112 16.38 -16.79 -27.88
N PRO A 113 17.27 -17.68 -27.42
CA PRO A 113 18.40 -18.13 -28.23
C PRO A 113 17.95 -18.92 -29.47
N GLY A 114 18.83 -19.04 -30.47
CA GLY A 114 18.56 -19.85 -31.67
C GLY A 114 18.99 -21.31 -31.58
N ASP A 115 19.81 -21.67 -30.60
CA ASP A 115 20.32 -23.03 -30.39
C ASP A 115 19.47 -23.79 -29.37
N THR A 116 19.18 -25.07 -29.63
CA THR A 116 18.25 -25.86 -28.80
C THR A 116 18.75 -26.06 -27.37
N ASP A 117 20.05 -26.30 -27.17
CA ASP A 117 20.60 -26.50 -25.83
C ASP A 117 20.60 -25.17 -25.06
N ALA A 118 20.89 -24.07 -25.75
CA ALA A 118 20.81 -22.73 -25.18
C ALA A 118 19.36 -22.33 -24.80
N ILE A 119 18.37 -22.66 -25.63
CA ILE A 119 16.94 -22.41 -25.30
C ILE A 119 16.55 -23.15 -24.02
N ASN A 120 16.93 -24.44 -23.89
CA ASN A 120 16.62 -25.23 -22.69
C ASN A 120 17.30 -24.67 -21.43
N ALA A 121 18.56 -24.22 -21.56
CA ALA A 121 19.29 -23.61 -20.45
C ALA A 121 18.62 -22.31 -19.98
N GLU A 122 18.21 -21.45 -20.92
CA GLU A 122 17.53 -20.19 -20.61
C GLU A 122 16.13 -20.42 -20.01
N ALA A 123 15.38 -21.40 -20.54
CA ALA A 123 14.09 -21.80 -19.98
C ALA A 123 14.21 -22.22 -18.51
N THR A 124 15.25 -23.01 -18.18
CA THR A 124 15.53 -23.44 -16.80
C THR A 124 15.96 -22.27 -15.92
N ALA A 125 16.78 -21.35 -16.43
CA ALA A 125 17.22 -20.18 -15.67
C ALA A 125 16.04 -19.26 -15.30
N MET A 126 15.08 -19.08 -16.20
CA MET A 126 13.86 -18.28 -15.98
C MET A 126 12.97 -18.83 -14.85
N GLU A 127 13.02 -20.12 -14.53
CA GLU A 127 12.28 -20.68 -13.40
C GLU A 127 12.69 -20.06 -12.07
N SER A 128 13.92 -19.55 -11.96
CA SER A 128 14.44 -18.85 -10.77
C SER A 128 14.28 -17.32 -10.83
N MET A 129 13.70 -16.79 -11.90
CA MET A 129 13.40 -15.38 -12.06
C MET A 129 12.04 -15.05 -11.45
N GLY A 130 11.87 -13.80 -11.01
CA GLY A 130 10.60 -13.33 -10.46
C GLY A 130 10.35 -13.76 -9.01
N GLU A 131 11.40 -14.03 -8.24
CA GLU A 131 11.31 -14.31 -6.81
C GLU A 131 11.01 -13.03 -6.02
N TYR A 132 9.72 -12.65 -5.98
CA TYR A 132 9.25 -11.37 -5.44
C TYR A 132 8.61 -11.45 -4.06
N SER A 133 8.77 -12.57 -3.34
CA SER A 133 8.13 -12.78 -2.04
C SER A 133 8.41 -11.65 -1.04
N ALA A 134 9.67 -11.23 -0.91
CA ALA A 134 10.06 -10.13 -0.03
C ALA A 134 9.42 -8.79 -0.46
N GLN A 135 9.41 -8.48 -1.75
CA GLN A 135 8.82 -7.25 -2.28
C GLN A 135 7.30 -7.24 -2.09
N LEU A 136 6.63 -8.37 -2.28
CA LEU A 136 5.20 -8.52 -2.05
C LEU A 136 4.87 -8.36 -0.56
N ASP A 137 5.67 -8.93 0.34
CA ASP A 137 5.50 -8.76 1.78
C ASP A 137 5.68 -7.30 2.20
N ASP A 138 6.72 -6.63 1.68
CA ASP A 138 6.97 -5.20 1.94
C ASP A 138 5.82 -4.30 1.43
N LEU A 139 5.33 -4.56 0.22
CA LEU A 139 4.17 -3.85 -0.35
C LEU A 139 2.90 -4.06 0.49
N ASN A 140 2.64 -5.31 0.90
CA ASN A 140 1.46 -5.64 1.71
C ASN A 140 1.53 -5.01 3.10
N ALA A 141 2.71 -5.03 3.73
CA ALA A 141 2.93 -4.38 5.02
C ALA A 141 2.76 -2.86 4.91
N ALA A 142 3.34 -2.24 3.88
CA ALA A 142 3.18 -0.80 3.64
C ALA A 142 1.71 -0.42 3.39
N LYS A 143 0.98 -1.23 2.60
CA LYS A 143 -0.46 -1.05 2.35
C LYS A 143 -1.27 -1.14 3.65
N ALA A 144 -1.04 -2.17 4.45
CA ALA A 144 -1.73 -2.36 5.72
C ALA A 144 -1.46 -1.21 6.72
N ASN A 145 -0.21 -0.77 6.82
CA ASN A 145 0.19 0.33 7.70
C ASN A 145 -0.45 1.66 7.25
N LEU A 146 -0.39 1.98 5.95
CA LEU A 146 -1.01 3.19 5.41
C LEU A 146 -2.54 3.16 5.60
N GLN A 147 -3.18 2.04 5.29
CA GLN A 147 -4.63 1.88 5.46
C GLN A 147 -5.05 2.02 6.93
N SER A 148 -4.28 1.44 7.85
CA SER A 148 -4.51 1.59 9.29
C SER A 148 -4.37 3.05 9.70
N SER A 149 -3.29 3.72 9.29
CA SER A 149 -3.02 5.13 9.60
C SER A 149 -4.10 6.08 9.07
N ILE A 150 -4.62 5.84 7.87
CA ILE A 150 -5.79 6.56 7.31
C ILE A 150 -7.04 6.31 8.16
N SER A 151 -7.29 5.07 8.55
CA SER A 151 -8.46 4.71 9.36
C SER A 151 -8.39 5.35 10.75
N GLN A 152 -7.18 5.41 11.33
CA GLN A 152 -6.92 6.10 12.60
C GLN A 152 -7.22 7.59 12.48
N MET A 153 -6.72 8.26 11.43
CA MET A 153 -6.99 9.69 11.19
C MET A 153 -8.49 9.97 11.10
N LYS A 154 -9.26 9.11 10.41
CA LYS A 154 -10.73 9.26 10.30
C LYS A 154 -11.43 9.26 11.64
N GLN A 155 -10.96 8.47 12.62
CA GLN A 155 -11.54 8.46 13.97
C GLN A 155 -11.33 9.78 14.71
N VAL A 156 -10.22 10.47 14.45
CA VAL A 156 -9.85 11.72 15.11
C VAL A 156 -10.02 12.95 14.21
N THR A 157 -10.78 12.81 13.13
CA THR A 157 -11.16 13.92 12.26
C THR A 157 -12.54 14.42 12.64
N ASN A 158 -12.58 15.47 13.45
CA ASN A 158 -13.75 16.11 14.04
C ASN A 158 -14.74 15.08 14.65
N PRO A 159 -14.27 14.20 15.56
CA PRO A 159 -15.14 13.21 16.21
C PRO A 159 -16.26 13.88 17.01
N SER A 160 -17.34 13.14 17.26
CA SER A 160 -18.40 13.62 18.14
C SER A 160 -17.96 13.62 19.61
N GLU A 161 -18.59 14.48 20.40
CA GLU A 161 -18.46 14.48 21.86
C GLU A 161 -18.69 13.09 22.47
N GLN A 162 -19.74 12.38 22.01
CA GLN A 162 -20.07 11.04 22.50
C GLN A 162 -18.96 10.02 22.20
N PHE A 163 -18.32 10.12 21.03
CA PHE A 163 -17.17 9.27 20.70
C PHE A 163 -16.03 9.52 21.68
N VAL A 164 -15.68 10.80 21.94
CA VAL A 164 -14.63 11.16 22.88
C VAL A 164 -14.93 10.63 24.28
N ILE A 165 -16.15 10.86 24.79
CA ILE A 165 -16.62 10.31 26.08
C ILE A 165 -16.41 8.80 26.11
N GLN A 166 -16.86 8.07 25.08
CA GLN A 166 -16.75 6.61 25.04
C GLN A 166 -15.29 6.14 25.04
N ARG A 167 -14.40 6.82 24.32
CA ARG A 167 -12.99 6.44 24.22
C ARG A 167 -12.20 6.68 25.50
N ILE A 168 -12.49 7.75 26.23
CA ILE A 168 -11.71 8.08 27.43
C ILE A 168 -12.36 7.57 28.72
N SER A 169 -13.66 7.28 28.71
CA SER A 169 -14.35 6.67 29.84
C SER A 169 -13.80 5.27 30.12
N GLY A 170 -13.30 5.04 31.32
CA GLY A 170 -12.79 3.74 31.75
C GLY A 170 -11.30 3.52 31.49
N LEU A 171 -10.58 4.51 30.95
CA LEU A 171 -9.12 4.53 31.02
C LEU A 171 -8.67 4.56 32.48
N ALA A 172 -7.51 3.96 32.76
CA ALA A 172 -6.92 4.01 34.08
C ALA A 172 -6.71 5.47 34.48
N ASN A 173 -6.91 5.77 35.76
CA ASN A 173 -6.74 7.11 36.32
C ASN A 173 -7.67 8.19 35.75
N ILE A 174 -8.68 7.85 34.93
CA ILE A 174 -9.80 8.73 34.58
C ILE A 174 -11.01 8.30 35.41
N THR A 175 -11.40 9.14 36.37
CA THR A 175 -12.48 8.82 37.33
C THR A 175 -13.84 9.35 36.94
N GLY A 176 -13.88 10.30 36.00
CA GLY A 176 -15.11 10.87 35.47
C GLY A 176 -14.84 11.75 34.26
N VAL A 177 -15.89 11.98 33.48
CA VAL A 177 -15.87 12.85 32.30
C VAL A 177 -17.12 13.73 32.30
N GLU A 178 -16.99 14.93 31.79
CA GLU A 178 -18.11 15.85 31.62
C GLU A 178 -17.90 16.69 30.36
N ALA A 179 -18.93 16.73 29.52
CA ALA A 179 -18.88 17.50 28.30
C ALA A 179 -19.26 18.96 28.52
N VAL A 180 -18.66 19.82 27.71
CA VAL A 180 -18.97 21.23 27.64
C VAL A 180 -20.22 21.45 26.79
N THR A 181 -21.10 22.30 27.29
CA THR A 181 -22.34 22.77 26.70
C THR A 181 -22.35 24.31 26.71
N GLU A 182 -23.27 24.93 26.00
CA GLU A 182 -23.39 26.41 26.00
C GLU A 182 -23.60 26.99 27.40
N ASP A 183 -24.22 26.24 28.32
CA ASP A 183 -24.55 26.71 29.67
C ASP A 183 -23.38 26.59 30.67
N ASN A 184 -22.41 25.70 30.43
CA ASN A 184 -21.30 25.43 31.35
C ASN A 184 -19.91 25.71 30.75
N ASP A 185 -19.80 26.28 29.55
CA ASP A 185 -18.52 26.57 28.88
C ASP A 185 -17.73 27.70 29.58
N PRO A 186 -16.60 27.37 30.24
CA PRO A 186 -15.80 28.37 30.96
C PRO A 186 -15.07 29.36 30.04
N ILE A 187 -14.82 28.98 28.78
CA ILE A 187 -14.09 29.80 27.79
C ILE A 187 -15.08 30.52 26.85
N GLY A 188 -16.28 29.98 26.69
CA GLY A 188 -17.32 30.45 25.79
C GLY A 188 -16.97 30.28 24.32
N ASN A 189 -16.19 29.26 23.94
CA ASN A 189 -15.73 29.02 22.56
C ASN A 189 -16.43 27.85 21.86
N LEU A 190 -17.30 27.10 22.55
CA LEU A 190 -18.05 26.01 21.95
C LEU A 190 -18.83 26.47 20.71
N GLY A 191 -18.61 25.81 19.57
CA GLY A 191 -19.32 26.05 18.31
C GLY A 191 -19.00 27.38 17.62
N LYS A 192 -18.07 28.19 18.15
CA LYS A 192 -17.64 29.45 17.52
C LYS A 192 -16.60 29.20 16.42
N ALA A 193 -16.49 30.14 15.48
CA ALA A 193 -15.49 30.06 14.41
C ALA A 193 -14.06 30.01 14.99
N GLY A 194 -13.30 28.96 14.66
CA GLY A 194 -11.97 28.68 15.22
C GLY A 194 -11.98 28.18 16.67
N GLY A 195 -13.16 28.06 17.29
CA GLY A 195 -13.36 27.40 18.58
C GLY A 195 -13.51 25.89 18.41
N TYR A 196 -13.62 25.21 19.54
CA TYR A 196 -13.83 23.77 19.56
C TYR A 196 -15.29 23.43 19.19
N THR A 197 -15.49 22.36 18.43
CA THR A 197 -16.78 21.79 18.05
C THR A 197 -17.36 20.92 19.17
N ALA A 198 -16.49 20.34 20.00
CA ALA A 198 -16.81 19.66 21.25
C ALA A 198 -15.65 19.82 22.23
N CYS A 199 -15.92 19.79 23.53
CA CYS A 199 -14.89 19.71 24.55
C CYS A 199 -15.37 18.79 25.66
N VAL A 200 -14.51 17.86 26.07
CA VAL A 200 -14.79 16.93 27.17
C VAL A 200 -13.69 17.08 28.20
N TYR A 201 -14.05 17.55 29.39
CA TYR A 201 -13.16 17.57 30.54
C TYR A 201 -13.21 16.22 31.26
N PHE A 202 -12.10 15.84 31.88
CA PHE A 202 -12.01 14.63 32.68
C PHE A 202 -11.30 14.87 34.00
N ALA A 203 -11.71 14.13 35.03
CA ALA A 203 -11.08 14.13 36.34
C ALA A 203 -10.10 12.96 36.48
N SER A 204 -8.96 13.18 37.14
CA SER A 204 -7.97 12.14 37.40
C SER A 204 -7.71 11.94 38.89
N ASP A 205 -7.57 10.68 39.32
CA ASP A 205 -7.16 10.32 40.69
C ASP A 205 -5.67 10.54 40.96
N LEU A 206 -4.88 10.88 39.94
CA LEU A 206 -3.49 11.28 40.07
C LEU A 206 -3.33 12.76 40.48
N VAL A 207 -4.39 13.56 40.33
CA VAL A 207 -4.41 14.97 40.75
C VAL A 207 -4.79 15.06 42.23
N ASP A 208 -4.03 15.81 43.02
CA ASP A 208 -4.46 16.20 44.36
C ASP A 208 -5.62 17.20 44.26
N GLN A 209 -6.84 16.71 44.47
CA GLN A 209 -8.06 17.51 44.36
C GLN A 209 -8.14 18.65 45.37
N SER A 210 -7.27 18.68 46.41
CA SER A 210 -7.19 19.81 47.33
C SER A 210 -6.47 21.04 46.74
N GLU A 211 -5.74 20.86 45.64
CA GLU A 211 -5.06 21.93 44.89
C GLU A 211 -5.90 22.48 43.73
N VAL A 212 -7.03 21.84 43.42
CA VAL A 212 -7.91 22.23 42.31
C VAL A 212 -8.81 23.39 42.73
N TYR A 213 -8.72 24.51 42.02
CA TYR A 213 -9.55 25.69 42.26
C TYR A 213 -10.69 25.78 41.24
N ILE A 214 -11.93 25.70 41.72
CA ILE A 214 -13.13 25.93 40.91
C ILE A 214 -13.60 27.37 41.11
N SER A 215 -13.68 28.13 40.02
CA SER A 215 -14.13 29.52 40.07
C SER A 215 -15.61 29.65 40.44
N ASP A 216 -15.95 30.73 41.15
CA ASP A 216 -17.33 31.05 41.51
C ASP A 216 -18.26 31.04 40.28
N GLY A 217 -19.38 30.32 40.39
CA GLY A 217 -20.35 30.15 39.30
C GLY A 217 -20.14 28.91 38.45
N TYR A 218 -19.03 28.18 38.64
CA TYR A 218 -18.79 26.88 38.01
C TYR A 218 -18.81 25.75 39.05
N SER A 219 -19.03 24.53 38.58
CA SER A 219 -19.00 23.33 39.41
C SER A 219 -18.71 22.09 38.56
N GLY A 220 -18.47 20.95 39.20
CA GLY A 220 -18.25 19.69 38.49
C GLY A 220 -16.87 19.62 37.82
N ILE A 221 -16.74 18.68 36.89
CA ILE A 221 -15.49 18.40 36.18
C ILE A 221 -15.20 19.52 35.18
N VAL A 222 -16.23 20.05 34.50
CA VAL A 222 -16.06 21.22 33.62
C VAL A 222 -15.59 22.43 34.42
N GLY A 223 -16.11 22.65 35.63
CA GLY A 223 -15.68 23.75 36.49
C GLY A 223 -14.25 23.61 37.04
N ALA A 224 -13.80 22.37 37.26
CA ALA A 224 -12.39 22.08 37.58
C ALA A 224 -11.46 22.27 36.38
N GLY A 225 -11.99 22.21 35.16
CA GLY A 225 -11.26 22.42 33.93
C GLY A 225 -10.10 21.45 33.77
N THR A 226 -8.99 21.92 33.18
CA THR A 226 -7.79 21.09 33.00
C THR A 226 -7.10 20.77 34.32
N ASP A 227 -7.29 21.57 35.36
CA ASP A 227 -6.60 21.38 36.65
C ASP A 227 -7.07 20.09 37.33
N GLY A 228 -8.34 19.72 37.18
CA GLY A 228 -8.91 18.48 37.74
C GLY A 228 -8.42 17.18 37.10
N GLY A 229 -7.77 17.24 35.94
CA GLY A 229 -7.24 16.07 35.24
C GLY A 229 -6.78 16.41 33.82
N GLY A 230 -7.69 16.96 33.02
CA GLY A 230 -7.38 17.39 31.66
C GLY A 230 -8.62 17.56 30.79
N ALA A 231 -8.40 17.70 29.48
CA ALA A 231 -9.45 17.87 28.50
C ALA A 231 -9.11 17.23 27.15
N VAL A 232 -10.13 16.90 26.38
CA VAL A 232 -10.02 16.66 24.94
C VAL A 232 -10.88 17.70 24.23
N GLU A 233 -10.22 18.61 23.52
CA GLU A 233 -10.85 19.66 22.72
C GLU A 233 -10.90 19.21 21.26
N VAL A 234 -12.07 19.18 20.64
CA VAL A 234 -12.24 18.77 19.24
C VAL A 234 -12.41 20.00 18.36
N TYR A 235 -11.70 20.05 17.23
CA TYR A 235 -11.77 21.13 16.27
C TYR A 235 -12.34 20.66 14.93
N ALA A 236 -12.86 21.62 14.16
CA ALA A 236 -13.42 21.35 12.84
C ALA A 236 -12.37 20.87 11.82
N ASN A 237 -11.10 21.25 12.01
CA ASN A 237 -9.99 20.92 11.13
C ASN A 237 -8.66 20.94 11.90
N VAL A 238 -7.62 20.37 11.29
CA VAL A 238 -6.28 20.23 11.89
C VAL A 238 -5.61 21.59 12.09
N ASP A 239 -5.83 22.57 11.21
CA ASP A 239 -5.22 23.90 11.34
C ASP A 239 -5.70 24.62 12.60
N ASP A 240 -6.98 24.52 12.94
CA ASP A 240 -7.52 25.12 14.16
C ASP A 240 -7.06 24.39 15.43
N ALA A 241 -6.91 23.06 15.38
CA ALA A 241 -6.28 22.29 16.46
C ALA A 241 -4.82 22.71 16.68
N ASN A 242 -4.04 22.86 15.60
CA ASN A 242 -2.65 23.32 15.68
C ASN A 242 -2.54 24.75 16.21
N LYS A 243 -3.40 25.68 15.76
CA LYS A 243 -3.44 27.05 16.31
C LYS A 243 -3.73 27.05 17.81
N ARG A 244 -4.61 26.15 18.27
CA ARG A 244 -4.86 25.99 19.71
C ARG A 244 -3.61 25.49 20.42
N ASN A 245 -2.97 24.47 19.88
CA ASN A 245 -1.75 23.90 20.45
C ASN A 245 -0.62 24.95 20.54
N ASP A 246 -0.41 25.72 19.48
CA ASP A 246 0.56 26.82 19.43
C ASP A 246 0.22 27.92 20.44
N TYR A 247 -1.07 28.23 20.61
CA TYR A 247 -1.52 29.18 21.62
C TYR A 247 -1.22 28.69 23.04
N LEU A 248 -1.44 27.40 23.32
CA LEU A 248 -1.14 26.81 24.64
C LEU A 248 0.36 26.83 24.93
N ALA A 249 1.19 26.55 23.92
CA ALA A 249 2.65 26.54 24.03
C ALA A 249 3.24 27.90 24.47
N VAL A 250 2.55 29.02 24.24
CA VAL A 250 2.97 30.35 24.73
C VAL A 250 3.04 30.41 26.26
N PHE A 251 2.27 29.58 26.96
CA PHE A 251 2.18 29.56 28.42
C PHE A 251 3.09 28.50 29.06
N ASP A 252 3.80 27.69 28.27
CA ASP A 252 4.64 26.61 28.79
C ASP A 252 5.75 27.13 29.69
N GLY A 253 5.91 26.48 30.84
CA GLY A 253 6.87 26.87 31.88
C GLY A 253 6.49 28.15 32.65
N THR A 254 5.32 28.75 32.38
CA THR A 254 4.79 29.88 33.14
C THR A 254 3.79 29.42 34.21
N ILE A 255 3.43 30.32 35.12
CA ILE A 255 2.37 30.09 36.11
C ILE A 255 0.97 29.89 35.48
N LEU A 256 0.82 30.16 34.18
CA LEU A 256 -0.42 30.02 33.43
C LEU A 256 -0.46 28.73 32.58
N SER A 257 0.56 27.87 32.67
CA SER A 257 0.56 26.60 31.93
C SER A 257 -0.56 25.69 32.44
N SER A 258 -1.30 25.09 31.50
CA SER A 258 -2.35 24.13 31.85
C SER A 258 -1.86 22.71 32.09
N GLY A 259 -0.60 22.41 31.80
CA GLY A 259 -0.01 21.07 31.73
C GLY A 259 0.32 20.69 30.29
N SER A 260 0.55 19.40 30.00
CA SER A 260 0.90 18.95 28.65
C SER A 260 -0.26 19.14 27.69
N HIS A 261 0.08 19.28 26.41
CA HIS A 261 -0.88 19.30 25.33
C HIS A 261 -0.27 18.78 24.03
N ASP A 262 -1.06 18.00 23.29
CA ASP A 262 -0.66 17.50 21.98
C ASP A 262 -1.85 17.36 21.02
N VAL A 263 -1.55 17.39 19.71
CA VAL A 263 -2.54 17.30 18.64
C VAL A 263 -2.64 15.87 18.13
N VAL A 264 -3.86 15.32 18.16
CA VAL A 264 -4.19 14.01 17.61
C VAL A 264 -5.28 14.20 16.55
N GLY A 265 -4.88 14.30 15.28
CA GLY A 265 -5.80 14.66 14.20
C GLY A 265 -6.35 16.07 14.38
N THR A 266 -7.66 16.21 14.60
CA THR A 266 -8.29 17.50 14.93
C THR A 266 -8.60 17.64 16.42
N CYS A 267 -8.13 16.72 17.26
CA CYS A 267 -8.27 16.80 18.71
C CYS A 267 -7.02 17.42 19.33
N VAL A 268 -7.19 18.22 20.38
CA VAL A 268 -6.12 18.65 21.28
C VAL A 268 -6.34 17.96 22.61
N VAL A 269 -5.45 17.05 22.96
CA VAL A 269 -5.44 16.36 24.26
C VAL A 269 -4.64 17.24 25.22
N ARG A 270 -5.19 17.53 26.40
CA ARG A 270 -4.57 18.36 27.43
C ARG A 270 -4.57 17.61 28.75
N THR A 271 -3.51 17.73 29.54
CA THR A 271 -3.42 17.16 30.88
C THR A 271 -3.18 18.24 31.92
N SER A 272 -3.43 17.95 33.20
CA SER A 272 -3.27 18.90 34.32
C SER A 272 -1.81 19.23 34.61
N HIS A 273 -1.52 20.51 34.83
CA HIS A 273 -0.21 21.00 35.29
C HIS A 273 0.16 20.50 36.70
N LEU A 274 -0.82 20.04 37.48
CA LEU A 274 -0.61 19.49 38.83
C LEU A 274 -0.01 18.07 38.78
N LEU A 275 -0.05 17.41 37.62
CA LEU A 275 0.59 16.12 37.41
C LEU A 275 2.10 16.29 37.17
N THR A 276 2.87 15.28 37.56
CA THR A 276 4.28 15.22 37.17
C THR A 276 4.41 15.04 35.65
N ALA A 277 5.52 15.49 35.05
CA ALA A 277 5.75 15.36 33.61
C ALA A 277 5.62 13.90 33.09
N SER A 278 6.02 12.91 33.89
CA SER A 278 5.87 11.50 33.53
C SER A 278 4.41 11.04 33.54
N GLN A 279 3.58 11.53 34.47
CA GLN A 279 2.15 11.24 34.51
C GLN A 279 1.41 11.91 33.36
N GLN A 280 1.74 13.18 33.05
CA GLN A 280 1.18 13.90 31.91
C GLN A 280 1.42 13.13 30.61
N LYS A 281 2.69 12.76 30.34
CA LYS A 281 3.06 11.99 29.15
C LYS A 281 2.35 10.63 29.06
N ALA A 282 2.22 9.92 30.18
CA ALA A 282 1.54 8.62 30.20
C ALA A 282 0.05 8.77 29.90
N LEU A 283 -0.63 9.72 30.55
CA LEU A 283 -2.07 9.94 30.39
C LEU A 283 -2.43 10.47 29.01
N GLU A 284 -1.63 11.41 28.47
CA GLU A 284 -1.77 11.91 27.11
C GLU A 284 -1.63 10.78 26.08
N GLY A 285 -0.62 9.91 26.23
CA GLY A 285 -0.44 8.73 25.39
C GLY A 285 -1.59 7.74 25.47
N GLU A 286 -2.06 7.41 26.67
CA GLU A 286 -3.22 6.51 26.86
C GLU A 286 -4.50 7.05 26.20
N ILE A 287 -4.74 8.36 26.29
CA ILE A 287 -5.87 9.02 25.63
C ILE A 287 -5.69 8.99 24.10
N ALA A 288 -4.52 9.34 23.58
CA ALA A 288 -4.23 9.32 22.15
C ALA A 288 -4.39 7.90 21.55
N ASP A 289 -3.86 6.89 22.24
CA ASP A 289 -3.99 5.48 21.86
C ASP A 289 -5.47 5.05 21.86
N SER A 290 -6.23 5.45 22.88
CA SER A 290 -7.66 5.09 22.95
C SER A 290 -8.49 5.75 21.84
N LEU A 291 -8.24 7.03 21.55
CA LEU A 291 -8.90 7.77 20.48
C LEU A 291 -8.63 7.17 19.10
N THR A 292 -7.43 6.62 18.89
CA THR A 292 -6.97 6.13 17.59
C THR A 292 -7.05 4.61 17.45
N LYS A 293 -7.40 3.86 18.50
CA LYS A 293 -7.54 2.40 18.43
C LYS A 293 -8.60 1.98 17.40
N LEU A 294 -8.22 1.12 16.46
CA LEU A 294 -9.14 0.51 15.49
C LEU A 294 -9.88 -0.68 16.14
N GLU A 295 -11.14 -0.91 15.74
CA GLU A 295 -11.97 -2.04 16.19
C GLU A 295 -11.72 -3.34 15.40
#